data_AF-A0A3D4Z5F6-F1
#
_entry.id   AF-A0A3D4Z5F6-F1
#
_cell.length_a   1.000
_cell.length_b   1.000
_cell.length_c   1.000
_cell.angle_alpha   90.00
_cell.angle_beta   90.00
_cell.angle_gamma   90.00
#
_symmetry.space_group_name_H-M   'P 1'
#
loop_
_entity.id
_entity.type
_entity.pdbx_description
1 polymer ?
#
loop_
_entity_poly.entity_id
_entity_poly.type
_entity_poly.pdbx_seq_one_letter_code
_entity_poly.pdbx_strand_id
1 'polypeptide(L)'
;GGKGQLNAAAQALKDQGIVGVDLAALAKSKLLAESWRPAAERQGPKPRSEERVFLPKRKNPVFFPPNSSALFVLVQIRDEAHRFGITHHRKLRGKRSLDSRLERIEGIGPIRRKKLLRHFGSVEGLRAATPEAIAEVGGLSLRVAERVKNYLS
;
A
#
# COMPACT_ATOMS: atom_id res chain seq x y z
N GLY A 1 -4.37 11.94 4.15
CA GLY A 1 -3.90 12.98 3.22
C GLY A 1 -4.71 14.24 3.42
N GLY A 2 -5.01 15.00 2.36
CA GLY A 2 -5.50 16.39 2.50
C GLY A 2 -7.02 16.57 2.58
N LYS A 3 -7.46 17.84 2.52
CA LYS A 3 -8.87 18.27 2.63
C LYS A 3 -9.83 17.56 1.68
N GLY A 4 -9.42 17.27 0.44
CA GLY A 4 -10.25 16.53 -0.51
C GLY A 4 -10.60 15.12 -0.01
N GLN A 5 -9.63 14.42 0.56
CA GLN A 5 -9.84 13.08 1.13
C GLN A 5 -10.72 13.12 2.38
N LEU A 6 -10.55 14.17 3.21
CA LEU A 6 -11.42 14.38 4.38
C LEU A 6 -12.88 14.56 3.97
N ASN A 7 -13.14 15.39 2.96
CA ASN A 7 -14.49 15.63 2.48
C ASN A 7 -15.11 14.37 1.87
N ALA A 8 -14.33 13.58 1.12
CA ALA A 8 -14.79 12.31 0.58
C ALA A 8 -15.18 11.32 1.69
N ALA A 9 -14.36 11.22 2.75
CA ALA A 9 -14.67 10.37 3.90
C ALA A 9 -15.91 10.86 4.65
N ALA A 10 -16.04 12.17 4.88
CA ALA A 10 -17.20 12.76 5.54
C ALA A 10 -18.50 12.52 4.75
N GLN A 11 -18.44 12.65 3.42
CA GLN A 11 -19.58 12.35 2.56
C GLN A 11 -19.97 10.87 2.65
N ALA A 12 -18.99 9.96 2.60
CA ALA A 12 -19.26 8.53 2.71
C ALA A 12 -19.91 8.15 4.05
N LEU A 13 -19.48 8.73 5.18
CA LEU A 13 -20.14 8.51 6.47
C LEU A 13 -21.59 9.01 6.45
N LYS A 14 -21.81 10.20 5.88
CA LYS A 14 -23.16 10.78 5.76
C LYS A 14 -24.07 9.90 4.91
N ASP A 15 -23.57 9.42 3.77
CA ASP A 15 -24.33 8.56 2.85
C ASP A 15 -24.72 7.22 3.50
N GLN A 16 -23.92 6.73 4.45
CA GLN A 16 -24.20 5.52 5.23
C GLN A 16 -25.00 5.79 6.52
N GLY A 17 -25.40 7.04 6.78
CA GLY A 17 -26.11 7.41 8.01
C GLY A 17 -25.28 7.26 9.29
N ILE A 18 -23.95 7.17 9.19
CA ILE A 18 -23.07 7.01 10.33
C ILE A 18 -22.87 8.37 11.01
N VAL A 19 -23.19 8.44 12.30
CA VAL A 19 -23.07 9.64 13.14
C VAL A 19 -22.18 9.37 14.36
N GLY A 20 -21.68 10.44 14.99
CA GLY A 20 -20.88 10.33 16.23
C GLY A 20 -19.40 9.98 16.03
N VAL A 21 -18.89 10.00 14.79
CA VAL A 21 -17.48 9.74 14.49
C VAL A 21 -16.76 11.04 14.17
N ASP A 22 -15.74 11.37 14.97
CA ASP A 22 -14.84 12.47 14.66
C ASP A 22 -13.92 12.12 13.49
N LEU A 23 -13.72 13.09 12.60
CA LEU A 23 -12.86 12.95 11.45
C LEU A 23 -11.71 13.95 11.50
N ALA A 24 -10.53 13.50 11.09
CA ALA A 24 -9.36 14.33 10.85
C ALA A 24 -8.56 13.78 9.68
N ALA A 25 -7.86 14.66 8.96
CA ALA A 25 -6.98 14.24 7.88
C ALA A 25 -5.61 14.90 7.99
N LEU A 26 -4.55 14.10 7.98
CA LEU A 26 -3.17 14.56 8.00
C LEU A 26 -2.58 14.57 6.59
N ALA A 27 -2.18 15.75 6.12
CA ALA A 27 -1.49 15.93 4.84
C ALA A 27 0.01 16.03 5.05
N LYS A 28 0.75 15.20 4.30
CA LYS A 28 2.20 15.07 4.40
C LYS A 28 2.92 16.39 4.11
N SER A 29 3.88 16.70 4.98
CA SER A 29 4.94 17.66 4.73
C SER A 29 5.59 17.44 3.36
N LYS A 30 5.76 18.53 2.60
CA LYS A 30 6.38 18.53 1.27
C LYS A 30 7.71 19.29 1.30
N LEU A 31 8.66 18.82 0.48
CA LEU A 31 9.89 19.56 0.18
C LEU A 31 9.52 20.91 -0.43
N LEU A 32 10.15 21.97 0.06
CA LEU A 32 9.99 23.32 -0.49
C LEU A 32 11.00 23.52 -1.62
N ALA A 33 10.59 24.29 -2.64
CA ALA A 33 11.47 24.61 -3.76
C ALA A 33 12.70 25.39 -3.26
N GLU A 34 13.87 25.01 -3.77
CA GLU A 34 15.17 25.50 -3.28
C GLU A 34 15.75 26.62 -4.15
N SER A 35 14.96 27.17 -5.07
CA SER A 35 15.41 28.14 -6.08
C SER A 35 16.05 29.40 -5.50
N TRP A 36 15.76 29.74 -4.24
CA TRP A 36 16.33 30.89 -3.53
C TRP A 36 17.48 30.53 -2.55
N ARG A 37 17.79 29.24 -2.33
CA ARG A 37 18.80 28.84 -1.31
C ARG A 37 20.25 29.15 -1.77
N PRO A 38 21.06 29.86 -0.95
CA PRO A 38 22.49 30.06 -1.19
C PRO A 38 23.26 28.75 -1.36
N ALA A 39 24.30 28.73 -2.20
CA ALA A 39 25.06 27.52 -2.53
C ALA A 39 25.66 26.83 -1.29
N ALA A 40 26.13 27.61 -0.31
CA ALA A 40 26.70 27.10 0.94
C ALA A 40 25.67 26.33 1.79
N GLU A 41 24.39 26.68 1.72
CA GLU A 41 23.35 26.04 2.53
C GLU A 41 22.79 24.78 1.89
N ARG A 42 22.98 24.55 0.59
CA ARG A 42 22.39 23.42 -0.16
C ARG A 42 22.84 22.05 0.34
N GLN A 43 23.95 21.98 1.06
CA GLN A 43 24.47 20.75 1.68
C GLN A 43 23.72 20.36 2.96
N GLY A 44 22.92 21.28 3.54
CA GLY A 44 22.10 21.03 4.73
C GLY A 44 20.73 20.39 4.44
N PRO A 45 20.00 20.00 5.50
CA PRO A 45 18.68 19.36 5.37
C PRO A 45 17.73 20.19 4.51
N LYS A 46 17.01 19.52 3.60
CA LYS A 46 16.09 20.18 2.69
C LYS A 46 14.90 20.78 3.45
N PRO A 47 14.55 22.06 3.23
CA PRO A 47 13.44 22.69 3.92
C PRO A 47 12.13 21.99 3.55
N ARG A 48 11.27 21.87 4.54
CA ARG A 48 10.00 21.15 4.45
C ARG A 48 8.89 22.03 4.98
N SER A 49 7.74 21.97 4.32
CA SER A 49 6.51 22.55 4.86
C SER A 49 6.07 21.80 6.11
N GLU A 50 5.29 22.47 6.94
CA GLU A 50 4.69 21.85 8.12
C GLU A 50 3.70 20.75 7.75
N GLU A 51 3.54 19.81 8.67
CA GLU A 51 2.46 18.83 8.66
C GLU A 51 1.13 19.54 8.86
N ARG A 52 0.14 19.26 8.00
CA ARG A 52 -1.15 19.97 8.01
C ARG A 52 -2.28 19.04 8.43
N VAL A 53 -2.92 19.32 9.56
CA VAL A 53 -4.10 18.59 10.02
C VAL A 53 -5.36 19.33 9.60
N PHE A 54 -6.28 18.64 8.95
CA PHE A 54 -7.55 19.19 8.52
C PHE A 54 -8.67 18.61 9.36
N LEU A 55 -9.58 19.49 9.79
CA LEU A 55 -10.81 19.12 10.50
C LEU A 55 -12.03 19.43 9.62
N PRO A 56 -13.12 18.64 9.75
CA PRO A 56 -14.38 18.91 9.07
C PRO A 56 -14.87 20.33 9.35
N LYS A 57 -15.55 20.92 8.37
CA LYS A 57 -16.14 22.28 8.47
C LYS A 57 -15.13 23.41 8.76
N ARG A 58 -13.83 23.14 8.71
CA ARG A 58 -12.77 24.14 8.90
C ARG A 58 -12.02 24.40 7.59
N LYS A 59 -11.85 25.69 7.23
CA LYS A 59 -11.15 26.06 5.99
C LYS A 59 -9.64 25.86 6.11
N ASN A 60 -9.06 26.38 7.19
CA ASN A 60 -7.62 26.41 7.43
C ASN A 60 -7.15 25.17 8.21
N PRO A 61 -5.96 24.64 7.91
CA PRO A 61 -5.39 23.56 8.69
C PRO A 61 -5.12 23.96 10.15
N VAL A 62 -4.99 22.96 11.00
CA VAL A 62 -4.42 23.04 12.34
C VAL A 62 -2.95 22.65 12.22
N PHE A 63 -2.10 23.47 12.81
CA PHE A 63 -0.68 23.22 12.95
C PHE A 63 -0.39 22.83 14.40
N PHE A 64 0.56 21.93 14.55
CA PHE A 64 1.07 21.49 15.85
C PHE A 64 2.54 21.87 15.95
N PRO A 65 3.06 22.18 17.15
CA PRO A 65 4.49 22.37 17.33
C PRO A 65 5.27 21.15 16.79
N PRO A 66 6.40 21.36 16.08
CA PRO A 66 7.15 20.27 15.44
C PRO A 66 7.53 19.11 16.37
N ASN A 67 7.72 19.39 17.66
CA ASN A 67 8.14 18.42 18.67
C ASN A 67 7.02 18.00 19.62
N SER A 68 5.76 18.23 19.26
CA SER A 68 4.62 17.89 20.13
C SER A 68 4.27 16.40 20.05
N SER A 69 3.96 15.79 21.20
CA SER A 69 3.53 14.38 21.29
C SER A 69 2.28 14.12 20.44
N ALA A 70 1.35 15.08 20.37
CA ALA A 70 0.15 14.98 19.56
C ALA A 70 0.46 14.81 18.07
N LEU A 71 1.41 15.59 17.53
CA LEU A 71 1.82 15.48 16.14
C LEU A 71 2.49 14.12 15.87
N PHE A 72 3.35 13.65 16.78
CA PHE A 72 4.01 12.36 16.64
C PHE A 72 3.01 11.20 16.54
N VAL A 73 1.97 11.18 17.39
CA VAL A 73 0.92 10.16 17.34
C VAL A 73 0.19 10.19 15.99
N LEU A 74 -0.20 11.37 15.51
CA LEU A 74 -0.90 11.50 14.23
C LEU A 74 -0.05 11.03 13.05
N VAL A 75 1.25 11.34 13.07
CA VAL A 75 2.20 10.89 12.05
C VAL A 75 2.36 9.38 12.07
N GLN A 76 2.50 8.77 13.26
CA GLN A 76 2.60 7.31 13.38
C GLN A 76 1.35 6.60 12.85
N ILE A 77 0.15 7.08 13.22
CA ILE A 77 -1.11 6.52 12.70
C ILE A 77 -1.15 6.59 11.18
N ARG A 78 -0.75 7.73 10.59
CA ARG A 78 -0.69 7.89 9.13
C ARG A 78 0.29 6.91 8.50
N ASP A 79 1.49 6.81 9.05
CA ASP A 79 2.55 6.00 8.47
C ASP A 79 2.20 4.52 8.54
N GLU A 80 1.55 4.09 9.62
CA GLU A 80 1.02 2.73 9.76
C GLU A 80 -0.15 2.46 8.80
N ALA A 81 -1.11 3.39 8.68
CA ALA A 81 -2.19 3.27 7.70
C ALA A 81 -1.66 3.21 6.25
N HIS A 82 -0.61 3.99 5.95
CA HIS A 82 0.04 3.98 4.64
C HIS A 82 0.80 2.66 4.39
N ARG A 83 1.56 2.19 5.39
CA ARG A 83 2.26 0.90 5.35
C ARG A 83 1.30 -0.24 5.12
N PHE A 84 0.20 -0.28 5.87
CA PHE A 84 -0.84 -1.29 5.74
C PHE A 84 -1.50 -1.23 4.36
N GLY A 85 -1.93 -0.05 3.92
CA GLY A 85 -2.57 0.13 2.61
C GLY A 85 -1.68 -0.29 1.44
N ILE A 86 -0.41 0.15 1.40
CA ILE A 86 0.55 -0.26 0.37
C ILE A 86 0.76 -1.77 0.40
N THR A 87 0.98 -2.34 1.57
CA THR A 87 1.25 -3.77 1.71
C THR A 87 0.06 -4.59 1.25
N HIS A 88 -1.15 -4.21 1.66
CA HIS A 88 -2.38 -4.88 1.25
C HIS A 88 -2.60 -4.80 -0.26
N HIS A 89 -2.48 -3.61 -0.87
CA HIS A 89 -2.63 -3.47 -2.32
C HIS A 89 -1.51 -4.15 -3.11
N ARG A 90 -0.28 -4.22 -2.58
CA ARG A 90 0.82 -5.00 -3.18
C ARG A 90 0.47 -6.49 -3.19
N LYS A 91 0.00 -7.04 -2.06
CA LYS A 91 -0.46 -8.43 -1.97
C LYS A 91 -1.61 -8.71 -2.95
N LEU A 92 -2.61 -7.83 -3.01
CA LEU A 92 -3.76 -8.00 -3.91
C LEU A 92 -3.35 -7.95 -5.39
N ARG A 93 -2.47 -7.01 -5.78
CA ARG A 93 -1.92 -6.93 -7.15
C ARG A 93 -1.08 -8.14 -7.50
N GLY A 94 -0.23 -8.62 -6.58
CA GLY A 94 0.54 -9.85 -6.76
C GLY A 94 -0.36 -11.05 -7.05
N LYS A 95 -1.46 -11.20 -6.29
CA LYS A 95 -2.44 -12.28 -6.53
C LYS A 95 -3.14 -12.16 -7.88
N ARG A 96 -3.56 -10.96 -8.30
CA ARG A 96 -4.21 -10.73 -9.61
C ARG A 96 -3.27 -10.98 -10.78
N SER A 97 -2.02 -10.54 -10.69
CA SER A 97 -1.02 -10.79 -11.73
C SER A 97 -0.66 -12.27 -11.87
N LEU A 98 -0.83 -13.07 -10.81
CA LEU A 98 -0.60 -14.51 -10.89
C LEU A 98 -1.73 -15.26 -11.52
N ASP A 99 -2.96 -14.90 -11.17
CA ASP A 99 -4.12 -15.58 -11.72
C ASP A 99 -4.11 -15.47 -13.26
N SER A 100 -3.77 -14.28 -13.78
CA SER A 100 -3.61 -14.03 -15.21
C SER A 100 -2.38 -14.67 -15.85
N ARG A 101 -1.26 -14.81 -15.13
CA ARG A 101 -0.05 -15.49 -15.65
C ARG A 101 -0.21 -17.01 -15.67
N LEU A 102 -0.75 -17.59 -14.60
CA LEU A 102 -1.00 -19.02 -14.49
C LEU A 102 -2.13 -19.46 -15.42
N GLU A 103 -3.07 -18.57 -15.76
CA GLU A 103 -4.11 -18.78 -16.79
C GLU A 103 -3.55 -19.19 -18.15
N ARG A 104 -2.36 -18.70 -18.49
CA ARG A 104 -1.70 -18.95 -19.78
C ARG A 104 -0.94 -20.27 -19.82
N ILE A 105 -0.81 -20.96 -18.69
CA ILE A 105 -0.10 -22.23 -18.61
C ILE A 105 -1.11 -23.37 -18.83
N GLU A 106 -1.02 -24.01 -19.99
CA GLU A 106 -1.85 -25.17 -20.33
C GLU A 106 -1.75 -26.26 -19.25
N GLY A 107 -2.88 -26.85 -18.84
CA GLY A 107 -2.91 -27.91 -17.82
C GLY A 107 -3.02 -27.43 -16.37
N ILE A 108 -3.20 -26.12 -16.13
CA ILE A 108 -3.46 -25.56 -14.79
C ILE A 108 -4.82 -24.86 -14.74
N GLY A 109 -5.83 -25.61 -14.32
CA GLY A 109 -7.18 -25.09 -14.10
C GLY A 109 -7.28 -24.15 -12.88
N PRO A 110 -8.39 -23.40 -12.78
CA PRO A 110 -8.60 -22.36 -11.76
C PRO A 110 -8.50 -22.88 -10.31
N ILE A 111 -8.89 -24.14 -10.06
CA ILE A 111 -8.81 -24.76 -8.74
C ILE A 111 -7.35 -24.91 -8.29
N ARG A 112 -6.49 -25.42 -9.17
CA ARG A 112 -5.05 -25.63 -8.89
C ARG A 112 -4.33 -24.29 -8.75
N ARG A 113 -4.68 -23.29 -9.57
CA ARG A 113 -4.19 -21.90 -9.43
C ARG A 113 -4.48 -21.33 -8.04
N LYS A 114 -5.75 -21.38 -7.62
CA LYS A 114 -6.16 -20.88 -6.30
C LYS A 114 -5.46 -21.60 -5.16
N LYS A 115 -5.21 -22.91 -5.30
CA LYS A 115 -4.48 -23.72 -4.30
C LYS A 115 -3.02 -23.29 -4.18
N LEU A 116 -2.30 -23.16 -5.30
CA LEU A 116 -0.94 -22.64 -5.33
C LEU A 116 -0.86 -21.22 -4.75
N LEU A 117 -1.81 -20.34 -5.11
CA LEU A 117 -1.84 -18.96 -4.63
C LEU A 117 -2.15 -18.83 -3.14
N ARG A 118 -2.99 -19.71 -2.61
CA ARG A 118 -3.28 -19.75 -1.17
C ARG A 118 -2.07 -20.21 -0.37
N HIS A 119 -1.34 -21.20 -0.87
CA HIS A 119 -0.20 -21.77 -0.18
C HIS A 119 1.04 -20.87 -0.25
N PHE A 120 1.43 -20.44 -1.45
CA PHE A 120 2.65 -19.65 -1.65
C PHE A 120 2.46 -18.14 -1.47
N GLY A 121 1.21 -17.67 -1.39
CA GLY A 121 0.85 -16.31 -0.99
C GLY A 121 1.06 -15.20 -2.04
N SER A 122 2.16 -15.22 -2.79
CA SER A 122 2.54 -14.22 -3.80
C SER A 122 3.32 -14.82 -4.98
N VAL A 123 3.64 -13.98 -5.99
CA VAL A 123 4.39 -14.40 -7.19
C VAL A 123 5.79 -14.77 -6.79
N GLU A 124 6.37 -13.93 -5.94
CA GLU A 124 7.72 -14.10 -5.41
C GLU A 124 7.79 -15.39 -4.59
N GLY A 125 6.75 -15.71 -3.81
CA GLY A 125 6.65 -16.97 -3.07
C GLY A 125 6.64 -18.19 -4.00
N LEU A 126 5.83 -18.16 -5.07
CA LEU A 126 5.77 -19.25 -6.04
C LEU A 126 7.06 -19.34 -6.89
N ARG A 127 7.70 -18.21 -7.20
CA ARG A 127 8.99 -18.13 -7.89
C ARG A 127 10.14 -18.58 -7.01
N ALA A 128 10.04 -18.49 -5.68
CA ALA A 128 11.03 -19.00 -4.75
C ALA A 128 10.89 -20.51 -4.49
N ALA A 129 9.67 -21.06 -4.60
CA ALA A 129 9.38 -22.47 -4.36
C ALA A 129 10.08 -23.42 -5.35
N THR A 130 10.43 -24.63 -4.92
CA THR A 130 11.00 -25.66 -5.82
C THR A 130 9.92 -26.31 -6.68
N PRO A 131 10.26 -26.88 -7.84
CA PRO A 131 9.29 -27.62 -8.68
C PRO A 131 8.58 -28.74 -7.93
N GLU A 132 9.25 -29.42 -6.99
CA GLU A 132 8.68 -30.50 -6.18
C GLU A 132 7.58 -29.98 -5.25
N ALA A 133 7.84 -28.87 -4.55
CA ALA A 133 6.85 -28.24 -3.69
C ALA A 133 5.64 -27.73 -4.49
N ILE A 134 5.87 -27.22 -5.70
CA ILE A 134 4.80 -26.78 -6.61
C ILE A 134 3.96 -27.98 -7.07
N ALA A 135 4.60 -29.10 -7.40
CA ALA A 135 3.94 -30.33 -7.82
C ALA A 135 3.04 -30.90 -6.71
N GLU A 136 3.58 -30.99 -5.50
CA GLU A 136 2.89 -31.50 -4.32
C GLU A 136 1.67 -30.64 -3.95
N VAL A 137 1.88 -29.34 -3.79
CA VAL A 137 0.82 -28.40 -3.42
C VAL A 137 -0.23 -28.30 -4.53
N GLY A 138 0.20 -28.23 -5.78
CA GLY A 138 -0.67 -28.10 -6.95
C GLY A 138 -1.43 -29.37 -7.33
N GLY A 139 -0.99 -30.54 -6.86
CA GLY A 139 -1.44 -31.83 -7.39
C GLY A 139 -1.13 -31.95 -8.88
N LEU A 140 0.09 -31.57 -9.26
CA LEU A 140 0.59 -31.51 -10.63
C LEU A 140 1.69 -32.56 -10.82
N SER A 141 1.94 -32.99 -12.05
CA SER A 141 3.17 -33.72 -12.35
C SER A 141 4.37 -32.78 -12.27
N LEU A 142 5.55 -33.34 -11.96
CA LEU A 142 6.78 -32.57 -11.84
C LEU A 142 7.06 -31.75 -13.13
N ARG A 143 6.83 -32.34 -14.29
CA ARG A 143 6.95 -31.68 -15.60
C ARG A 143 6.07 -30.42 -15.73
N VAL A 144 4.85 -30.45 -15.17
CA VAL A 144 3.97 -29.27 -15.20
C VAL A 144 4.46 -28.21 -14.22
N ALA A 145 4.96 -28.62 -13.05
CA ALA A 145 5.54 -27.70 -12.06
C ALA A 145 6.83 -27.02 -12.56
N GLU A 146 7.68 -27.72 -13.29
CA GLU A 146 8.87 -27.15 -13.95
C GLU A 146 8.49 -26.09 -14.98
N ARG A 147 7.45 -26.34 -15.80
CA ARG A 147 6.94 -25.31 -16.73
C ARG A 147 6.41 -24.09 -15.99
N VAL A 148 5.75 -24.27 -14.85
CA VAL A 148 5.32 -23.14 -13.99
C VAL A 148 6.53 -22.34 -13.54
N LYS A 149 7.56 -23.01 -13.04
CA LYS A 149 8.80 -22.36 -12.60
C LYS A 149 9.43 -21.58 -13.76
N ASN A 150 9.60 -22.21 -14.91
CA ASN A 150 10.20 -21.60 -16.10
C ASN A 150 9.39 -20.40 -16.63
N TYR A 151 8.07 -20.45 -16.54
CA TYR A 151 7.19 -19.34 -16.95
C TYR A 151 7.24 -18.14 -15.99
N LEU A 152 7.60 -18.39 -14.72
CA LEU A 152 7.69 -17.37 -13.67
C LEU A 152 9.12 -16.83 -13.48
N SER A 153 10.14 -17.52 -14.00
CA SER A 153 11.54 -17.05 -14.12
C SER A 153 11.68 -15.83 -15.01
#